data_AF-A0A7C7QDP4-F1
#
_entry.id   AF-A0A7C7QDP4-F1
#
_cell.length_a   1.000
_cell.length_b   1.000
_cell.length_c   1.000
_cell.angle_alpha   90.00
_cell.angle_beta   90.00
_cell.angle_gamma   90.00
#
_symmetry.space_group_name_H-M   'P 1'
#
loop_
_entity.id
_entity.type
_entity.pdbx_description
1 polymer ?
#
loop_
_entity_poly.entity_id
_entity_poly.type
_entity_poly.pdbx_seq_one_letter_code
_entity_poly.pdbx_strand_id
1 'polypeptide(L)'
;MGLKMPLDIMTYDEAMARFGTDRPDRRFGMELVDLSNDLKGCGFNVFKQAISSGGIVKGLNLKRPKRLPRSRIDLLTDFCKSQGLEGPSYFKVERGGLSSPIAKFLSKVEKDILVKKLNAESGDLLLILAGEYKLTNEVLTRLRAKLASEEGLIKDDIYDFLWVKEFPFLHITKRRKGGSQSIIHLQLPLSKI
;
A
#
# COMPACT_ATOMS: atom_id res chain seq x y z
N MET A 1 -7.32 -30.95 -8.30
CA MET A 1 -7.06 -29.51 -8.14
C MET A 1 -5.69 -29.23 -8.74
N GLY A 2 -5.64 -28.58 -9.90
CA GLY A 2 -4.41 -28.43 -10.67
C GLY A 2 -3.67 -27.17 -10.28
N LEU A 3 -2.40 -27.30 -9.91
CA LEU A 3 -1.50 -26.17 -9.73
C LEU A 3 -1.15 -25.58 -11.11
N LYS A 4 -1.29 -24.26 -11.29
CA LYS A 4 -0.85 -23.59 -12.52
C LYS A 4 0.67 -23.75 -12.64
N MET A 5 1.12 -24.39 -13.71
CA MET A 5 2.54 -24.55 -14.03
C MET A 5 2.83 -24.00 -15.43
N PRO A 6 3.95 -23.28 -15.64
CA PRO A 6 4.93 -22.88 -14.62
C PRO A 6 4.35 -21.87 -13.63
N LEU A 7 4.94 -21.80 -12.43
CA LEU A 7 4.59 -20.78 -11.44
C LEU A 7 4.95 -19.39 -11.97
N ASP A 8 4.13 -18.40 -11.62
CA ASP A 8 4.42 -17.01 -11.99
C ASP A 8 5.67 -16.52 -11.25
N ILE A 9 6.44 -15.66 -11.91
CA ILE A 9 7.66 -15.07 -11.36
C ILE A 9 7.46 -13.56 -11.25
N MET A 10 7.85 -13.00 -10.10
CA MET A 10 7.78 -11.57 -9.78
C MET A 10 9.12 -11.12 -9.21
N THR A 11 9.56 -9.90 -9.50
CA THR A 11 10.78 -9.37 -8.88
C THR A 11 10.48 -8.84 -7.47
N TYR A 12 11.49 -8.78 -6.60
CA TYR A 12 11.35 -8.17 -5.26
C TYR A 12 10.84 -6.73 -5.36
N ASP A 13 11.41 -5.94 -6.27
CA ASP A 13 11.02 -4.54 -6.47
C ASP A 13 9.56 -4.42 -6.92
N GLU A 14 9.09 -5.32 -7.80
CA GLU A 14 7.71 -5.37 -8.21
C GLU A 14 6.78 -5.74 -7.04
N ALA A 15 7.16 -6.75 -6.24
CA ALA A 15 6.40 -7.17 -5.07
C ALA A 15 6.27 -6.04 -4.03
N MET A 16 7.38 -5.35 -3.76
CA MET A 16 7.39 -4.19 -2.86
C MET A 16 6.64 -2.98 -3.43
N ALA A 17 6.73 -2.74 -4.73
CA ALA A 17 6.02 -1.64 -5.39
C ALA A 17 4.50 -1.84 -5.31
N ARG A 18 4.02 -3.00 -5.78
CA ARG A 18 2.59 -3.32 -5.96
C ARG A 18 1.92 -3.83 -4.68
N PHE A 19 2.64 -4.47 -3.78
CA PHE A 19 2.02 -5.13 -2.63
C PHE A 19 2.60 -4.71 -1.28
N GLY A 20 3.74 -4.01 -1.26
CA GLY A 20 4.38 -3.55 -0.02
C GLY A 20 5.06 -4.66 0.78
N THR A 21 5.17 -5.87 0.21
CA THR A 21 5.77 -7.04 0.84
C THR A 21 6.38 -7.96 -0.20
N ASP A 22 7.40 -8.70 0.20
CA ASP A 22 8.04 -9.79 -0.54
C ASP A 22 7.23 -11.11 -0.53
N ARG A 23 6.12 -11.15 0.21
CA ARG A 23 5.20 -12.30 0.27
C ARG A 23 3.78 -11.85 -0.08
N PRO A 24 3.53 -11.43 -1.32
CA PRO A 24 2.26 -10.84 -1.69
C PRO A 24 1.15 -11.88 -1.74
N ASP A 25 0.03 -11.59 -1.08
CA ASP A 25 -1.23 -12.29 -1.35
C ASP A 25 -1.93 -11.63 -2.54
N ARG A 26 -1.95 -12.35 -3.67
CA ARG A 26 -2.48 -11.91 -4.97
C ARG A 26 -3.88 -12.46 -5.25
N ARG A 27 -4.45 -13.26 -4.33
CA ARG A 27 -5.80 -13.84 -4.47
C ARG A 27 -6.89 -12.76 -4.51
N PHE A 28 -6.58 -11.57 -4.00
CA PHE A 28 -7.39 -10.37 -4.07
C PHE A 28 -6.56 -9.22 -4.67
N GLY A 29 -7.23 -8.24 -5.26
CA GLY A 29 -6.59 -7.07 -5.86
C GLY A 29 -6.11 -6.07 -4.81
N MET A 30 -6.56 -4.81 -4.92
CA MET A 30 -6.16 -3.70 -4.04
C MET A 30 -4.65 -3.38 -4.07
N GLU A 31 -4.03 -3.52 -5.23
CA GLU A 31 -2.62 -3.17 -5.41
C GLU A 31 -2.31 -1.75 -4.93
N LEU A 32 -1.12 -1.59 -4.37
CA LEU A 32 -0.59 -0.33 -3.89
C LEU A 32 -0.08 0.48 -5.07
N VAL A 33 -0.42 1.76 -5.08
CA VAL A 33 0.02 2.71 -6.10
C VAL A 33 0.79 3.82 -5.43
N ASP A 34 1.99 4.10 -5.95
CA ASP A 34 2.81 5.23 -5.52
C ASP A 34 2.30 6.54 -6.13
N LEU A 35 1.99 7.47 -5.24
CA LEU A 35 1.43 8.80 -5.51
C LEU A 35 2.39 9.91 -5.08
N SER A 36 3.59 9.54 -4.62
CA SER A 36 4.57 10.48 -4.05
C SER A 36 4.96 11.56 -5.05
N ASN A 37 5.10 11.20 -6.33
CA ASN A 37 5.45 12.15 -7.38
C ASN A 37 4.29 13.08 -7.76
N ASP A 38 3.06 12.59 -7.72
CA ASP A 38 1.88 13.36 -8.12
C ASP A 38 1.44 14.34 -7.04
N LEU A 39 1.70 14.01 -5.76
CA LEU A 39 1.27 14.78 -4.60
C LEU A 39 2.37 15.67 -4.00
N LYS A 40 3.54 15.81 -4.66
CA LYS A 40 4.64 16.69 -4.20
C LYS A 40 4.18 18.13 -3.95
N GLY A 41 3.29 18.64 -4.80
CA GLY A 41 2.77 20.01 -4.75
C GLY A 41 1.56 20.20 -3.84
N CYS A 42 0.96 19.13 -3.31
CA CYS A 42 -0.38 19.21 -2.75
C CYS A 42 -0.48 20.13 -1.53
N GLY A 43 -1.63 20.74 -1.29
CA GLY A 43 -1.86 21.63 -0.15
C GLY A 43 -1.87 20.94 1.21
N PHE A 44 -1.71 19.61 1.26
CA PHE A 44 -1.88 18.83 2.47
C PHE A 44 -0.54 18.54 3.16
N ASN A 45 -0.37 19.09 4.35
CA ASN A 45 0.91 19.07 5.08
C ASN A 45 1.43 17.66 5.37
N VAL A 46 0.56 16.69 5.67
CA VAL A 46 0.97 15.30 5.98
C VAL A 46 1.68 14.67 4.79
N PHE A 47 1.17 14.86 3.57
CA PHE A 47 1.78 14.31 2.35
C PHE A 47 3.08 15.04 2.02
N LYS A 48 3.08 16.38 2.10
CA LYS A 48 4.28 17.20 1.90
C LYS A 48 5.41 16.78 2.85
N GLN A 49 5.11 16.65 4.14
CA GLN A 49 6.10 16.32 5.16
C GLN A 49 6.65 14.89 4.98
N ALA A 50 5.80 13.92 4.63
CA ALA A 50 6.26 12.57 4.32
C ALA A 50 7.25 12.57 3.14
N ILE A 51 6.91 13.25 2.05
CA ILE A 51 7.76 13.33 0.85
C ILE A 51 9.06 14.08 1.15
N SER A 52 9.00 15.23 1.82
CA SER A 52 10.19 16.05 2.14
C SER A 52 11.16 15.32 3.07
N SER A 53 10.65 14.40 3.89
CA SER A 53 11.45 13.58 4.80
C SER A 53 12.06 12.33 4.14
N GLY A 54 11.92 12.18 2.80
CA GLY A 54 12.35 11.00 2.05
C GLY A 54 11.46 9.77 2.25
N GLY A 55 10.22 9.98 2.71
CA GLY A 55 9.20 8.96 2.82
C GLY A 55 8.44 8.74 1.51
N ILE A 56 7.28 8.08 1.62
CA ILE A 56 6.40 7.77 0.49
C ILE A 56 4.96 8.12 0.79
N VAL A 57 4.18 8.32 -0.27
CA VAL A 57 2.72 8.41 -0.26
C VAL A 57 2.19 7.33 -1.19
N LYS A 58 1.58 6.30 -0.60
CA LYS A 58 0.99 5.18 -1.34
C LYS A 58 -0.48 5.03 -1.00
N GLY A 59 -1.26 4.66 -2.01
CA GLY A 59 -2.69 4.42 -1.85
C GLY A 59 -3.12 3.06 -2.38
N LEU A 60 -4.30 2.63 -1.94
CA LEU A 60 -5.01 1.48 -2.49
C LEU A 60 -6.46 1.86 -2.76
N ASN A 61 -7.09 1.11 -3.67
CA ASN A 61 -8.50 1.24 -4.00
C ASN A 61 -9.29 0.04 -3.47
N LEU A 62 -10.21 0.29 -2.55
CA LEU A 62 -11.21 -0.67 -2.12
C LEU A 62 -12.46 -0.54 -3.00
N LYS A 63 -12.65 -1.52 -3.89
CA LYS A 63 -13.76 -1.56 -4.83
C LYS A 63 -15.09 -1.78 -4.12
N ARG A 64 -16.04 -0.85 -4.31
CA ARG A 64 -17.45 -0.92 -3.88
C ARG A 64 -17.66 -1.65 -2.53
N PRO A 65 -17.12 -1.15 -1.40
CA PRO A 65 -17.24 -1.81 -0.11
C PRO A 65 -18.69 -2.01 0.30
N LYS A 66 -19.03 -3.18 0.87
CA LYS A 66 -20.42 -3.53 1.24
C LYS A 66 -21.06 -2.54 2.21
N ARG A 67 -20.28 -2.00 3.15
CA ARG A 67 -20.72 -1.00 4.14
C ARG A 67 -19.62 0.00 4.42
N LEU A 68 -19.94 1.30 4.33
CA LEU A 68 -19.01 2.38 4.64
C LEU A 68 -19.59 3.40 5.64
N PRO A 69 -20.01 2.96 6.85
CA PRO A 69 -20.38 3.87 7.91
C PRO A 69 -19.14 4.64 8.40
N ARG A 70 -19.35 5.82 8.97
CA ARG A 70 -18.25 6.62 9.53
C ARG A 70 -17.45 5.85 10.59
N SER A 71 -18.13 5.07 11.43
CA SER A 71 -17.51 4.20 12.43
C SER A 71 -16.50 3.21 11.83
N ARG A 72 -16.70 2.74 10.60
CA ARG A 72 -15.72 1.88 9.93
C ARG A 72 -14.44 2.62 9.60
N ILE A 73 -14.55 3.87 9.16
CA ILE A 73 -13.38 4.72 8.87
C ILE A 73 -12.60 5.00 10.16
N ASP A 74 -13.30 5.22 11.27
CA ASP A 74 -12.68 5.42 12.58
C ASP A 74 -11.92 4.15 13.02
N LEU A 75 -12.51 2.96 12.84
CA LEU A 75 -11.82 1.68 13.10
C LEU A 75 -10.58 1.47 12.22
N LEU A 76 -10.62 1.86 10.94
CA LEU A 76 -9.44 1.78 10.05
C LEU A 76 -8.35 2.78 10.48
N THR A 77 -8.76 3.93 11.01
CA THR A 77 -7.85 4.94 11.57
C THR A 77 -7.17 4.41 12.82
N ASP A 78 -7.94 3.85 13.76
CA ASP A 78 -7.42 3.25 14.99
C ASP A 78 -6.51 2.05 14.69
N PHE A 79 -6.85 1.27 13.68
CA PHE A 79 -5.98 0.21 13.18
C PHE A 79 -4.64 0.77 12.74
N CYS A 80 -4.59 1.81 11.89
CA CYS A 80 -3.33 2.39 11.45
C CYS A 80 -2.53 3.01 12.62
N LYS A 81 -3.21 3.65 13.57
CA LYS A 81 -2.61 4.20 14.80
C LYS A 81 -1.96 3.13 15.65
N SER A 82 -2.61 1.97 15.79
CA SER A 82 -2.05 0.82 16.52
C SER A 82 -0.74 0.31 15.88
N GLN A 83 -0.54 0.59 14.59
CA GLN A 83 0.66 0.25 13.83
C GLN A 83 1.67 1.40 13.74
N GLY A 84 1.44 2.53 14.42
CA GLY A 84 2.39 3.66 14.46
C GLY A 84 2.22 4.71 13.36
N LEU A 85 1.10 4.72 12.62
CA LEU A 85 0.76 5.78 11.65
C LEU A 85 -0.53 6.50 12.03
N GLU A 86 -0.64 7.81 11.80
CA GLU A 86 -1.77 8.61 12.28
C GLU A 86 -3.15 8.21 11.72
N GLY A 87 -3.20 7.49 10.60
CA GLY A 87 -4.45 7.07 9.96
C GLY A 87 -4.39 7.19 8.43
N PRO A 88 -5.23 6.46 7.70
CA PRO A 88 -5.33 6.62 6.26
C PRO A 88 -6.12 7.90 5.94
N SER A 89 -5.60 8.69 5.00
CA SER A 89 -6.39 9.69 4.30
C SER A 89 -7.36 8.96 3.36
N TYR A 90 -8.66 9.09 3.60
CA TYR A 90 -9.68 8.38 2.82
C TYR A 90 -10.39 9.30 1.83
N PHE A 91 -10.80 8.76 0.68
CA PHE A 91 -11.64 9.46 -0.29
C PHE A 91 -12.75 8.54 -0.77
N LYS A 92 -14.00 8.98 -0.62
CA LYS A 92 -15.15 8.30 -1.22
C LYS A 92 -15.30 8.79 -2.65
N VAL A 93 -15.37 7.86 -3.59
CA VAL A 93 -15.58 8.20 -4.99
C VAL A 93 -17.08 8.26 -5.24
N GLU A 94 -17.58 9.46 -5.51
CA GLU A 94 -18.98 9.71 -5.85
C GLU A 94 -19.08 10.05 -7.34
N ARG A 95 -20.29 10.01 -7.91
CA ARG A 95 -20.51 10.36 -9.33
C ARG A 95 -20.00 11.77 -9.69
N GLY A 96 -19.98 12.69 -8.71
CA GLY A 96 -19.52 14.07 -8.88
C GLY A 96 -18.07 14.33 -8.49
N GLY A 97 -17.29 13.32 -8.09
CA GLY A 97 -15.88 13.44 -7.72
C GLY A 97 -15.53 12.83 -6.37
N LEU A 98 -14.40 13.27 -5.80
CA LEU A 98 -13.88 12.75 -4.53
C LEU A 98 -14.46 13.51 -3.31
N SER A 99 -15.13 12.78 -2.45
CA SER A 99 -15.71 13.25 -1.18
C SER A 99 -14.80 12.86 -0.02
N SER A 100 -14.19 13.86 0.64
CA SER A 100 -13.29 13.68 1.79
C SER A 100 -13.08 15.00 2.53
N PRO A 101 -12.85 14.99 3.86
CA PRO A 101 -12.39 16.17 4.59
C PRO A 101 -11.09 16.77 4.02
N ILE A 102 -10.27 15.94 3.37
CA ILE A 102 -8.97 16.33 2.80
C ILE A 102 -9.10 16.78 1.34
N ALA A 103 -10.23 16.49 0.66
CA ALA A 103 -10.42 16.82 -0.75
C ALA A 103 -10.33 18.34 -1.03
N LYS A 104 -10.54 19.20 -0.04
CA LYS A 104 -10.35 20.66 -0.18
C LYS A 104 -8.88 21.09 -0.35
N PHE A 105 -7.94 20.27 0.08
CA PHE A 105 -6.49 20.54 -0.02
C PHE A 105 -5.88 20.02 -1.34
N LEU A 106 -6.67 19.30 -2.14
CA LEU A 106 -6.27 18.79 -3.44
C LEU A 106 -6.87 19.65 -4.55
N SER A 107 -6.04 20.00 -5.51
CA SER A 107 -6.47 20.59 -6.78
C SER A 107 -7.31 19.59 -7.59
N LYS A 108 -8.05 20.10 -8.58
CA LYS A 108 -8.82 19.24 -9.50
C LYS A 108 -7.90 18.24 -10.23
N VAL A 109 -6.74 18.70 -10.68
CA VAL A 109 -5.74 17.87 -11.37
C VAL A 109 -5.27 16.72 -10.49
N GLU A 110 -4.95 16.99 -9.22
CA GLU A 110 -4.53 15.93 -8.29
C GLU A 110 -5.65 14.91 -8.03
N LYS A 111 -6.90 15.36 -7.89
CA LYS A 111 -8.06 14.47 -7.73
C LYS A 111 -8.24 13.56 -8.96
N ASP A 112 -8.13 14.12 -10.15
CA ASP A 112 -8.26 13.36 -11.41
C ASP A 112 -7.12 12.33 -11.55
N ILE A 113 -5.90 12.70 -11.13
CA ILE A 113 -4.76 11.77 -11.07
C ILE A 113 -5.03 10.63 -10.08
N LEU A 114 -5.56 10.92 -8.89
CA LEU A 114 -5.91 9.90 -7.90
C LEU A 114 -6.91 8.90 -8.47
N VAL A 115 -8.00 9.39 -9.07
CA VAL A 115 -9.04 8.55 -9.69
C VAL A 115 -8.43 7.68 -10.79
N LYS A 116 -7.61 8.26 -11.66
CA LYS A 116 -6.98 7.54 -12.78
C LYS A 116 -5.98 6.50 -12.30
N LYS A 117 -5.03 6.87 -11.43
CA LYS A 117 -3.95 5.98 -10.99
C LYS A 117 -4.45 4.83 -10.11
N LEU A 118 -5.48 5.07 -9.30
CA LEU A 118 -6.09 4.05 -8.45
C LEU A 118 -7.20 3.28 -9.16
N ASN A 119 -7.40 3.51 -10.47
CA ASN A 119 -8.47 2.93 -11.29
C ASN A 119 -9.82 3.01 -10.56
N ALA A 120 -10.16 4.18 -10.04
CA ALA A 120 -11.29 4.38 -9.15
C ALA A 120 -12.59 4.63 -9.92
N GLU A 121 -13.67 4.03 -9.43
CA GLU A 121 -15.03 4.18 -9.96
C GLU A 121 -15.97 4.72 -8.89
N SER A 122 -17.10 5.28 -9.32
CA SER A 122 -18.16 5.68 -8.38
C SER A 122 -18.58 4.52 -7.48
N GLY A 123 -18.58 4.77 -6.18
CA GLY A 123 -18.86 3.80 -5.12
C GLY A 123 -17.60 3.22 -4.45
N ASP A 124 -16.41 3.50 -4.98
CA ASP A 124 -15.15 3.03 -4.41
C ASP A 124 -14.67 3.86 -3.21
N LEU A 125 -13.78 3.28 -2.42
CA LEU A 125 -13.07 3.94 -1.32
C LEU A 125 -11.57 3.91 -1.57
N LEU A 126 -10.97 5.08 -1.70
CA LEU A 126 -9.53 5.23 -1.76
C LEU A 126 -8.96 5.42 -0.36
N LEU A 127 -7.89 4.71 -0.04
CA LEU A 127 -7.17 4.84 1.22
C LEU A 127 -5.70 5.15 0.90
N ILE A 128 -5.21 6.28 1.40
CA ILE A 128 -3.86 6.78 1.14
C ILE A 128 -3.13 6.93 2.47
N LEU A 129 -1.94 6.33 2.56
CA LEU A 129 -1.03 6.48 3.68
C LEU A 129 0.24 7.20 3.25
N ALA A 130 0.77 8.00 4.16
CA ALA A 130 1.99 8.77 3.97
C ALA A 130 2.90 8.60 5.17
N GLY A 131 4.18 8.37 4.94
CA GLY A 131 5.14 8.14 6.01
C GLY A 131 6.46 7.56 5.54
N GLU A 132 7.20 6.94 6.47
CA GLU A 132 8.47 6.27 6.17
C GLU A 132 8.26 5.01 5.31
N TYR A 133 9.15 4.76 4.35
CA TYR A 133 8.99 3.72 3.33
C TYR A 133 8.63 2.34 3.90
N LYS A 134 9.38 1.86 4.89
CA LYS A 134 9.18 0.52 5.44
C LYS A 134 7.87 0.44 6.21
N LEU A 135 7.64 1.38 7.13
CA LEU A 135 6.43 1.42 7.94
C LEU A 135 5.16 1.57 7.08
N THR A 136 5.17 2.48 6.11
CA THR A 136 4.00 2.70 5.24
C THR A 136 3.65 1.47 4.41
N ASN A 137 4.63 0.80 3.81
CA ASN A 137 4.36 -0.46 3.07
C ASN A 137 3.86 -1.57 4.01
N GLU A 138 4.42 -1.70 5.21
CA GLU A 138 3.99 -2.70 6.19
C GLU A 138 2.54 -2.48 6.64
N VAL A 139 2.17 -1.24 7.00
CA VAL A 139 0.81 -0.91 7.41
C VAL A 139 -0.17 -1.07 6.25
N LEU A 140 0.18 -0.64 5.03
CA LEU A 140 -0.66 -0.82 3.86
C LEU A 140 -0.90 -2.30 3.54
N THR A 141 0.13 -3.15 3.66
CA THR A 141 0.01 -4.59 3.43
C THR A 141 -0.98 -5.22 4.42
N ARG A 142 -0.83 -4.90 5.71
CA ARG A 142 -1.72 -5.39 6.77
C ARG A 142 -3.15 -4.86 6.60
N LEU A 143 -3.29 -3.59 6.23
CA LEU A 143 -4.58 -2.97 5.93
C LEU A 143 -5.27 -3.68 4.76
N ARG A 144 -4.51 -4.01 3.69
CA ARG A 144 -5.01 -4.75 2.53
C ARG A 144 -5.58 -6.11 2.93
N ALA A 145 -4.83 -6.87 3.73
CA ALA A 145 -5.27 -8.17 4.23
C ALA A 145 -6.51 -8.07 5.13
N LYS A 146 -6.57 -7.07 6.02
CA LYS A 146 -7.73 -6.81 6.87
C LYS A 146 -8.98 -6.50 6.04
N LEU A 147 -8.88 -5.61 5.05
CA LEU A 147 -9.99 -5.27 4.17
C LEU A 147 -10.45 -6.47 3.33
N ALA A 148 -9.51 -7.27 2.83
CA ALA A 148 -9.83 -8.47 2.06
C ALA A 148 -10.62 -9.49 2.89
N SER A 149 -10.21 -9.69 4.15
CA SER A 149 -10.92 -10.54 5.10
C SER A 149 -12.33 -10.02 5.41
N GLU A 150 -12.46 -8.73 5.74
CA GLU A 150 -13.76 -8.10 6.06
C GLU A 150 -14.76 -8.12 4.89
N GLU A 151 -14.28 -7.92 3.66
CA GLU A 151 -15.14 -7.94 2.47
C GLU A 151 -15.43 -9.36 1.97
N GLY A 152 -14.72 -10.37 2.49
CA GLY A 152 -14.82 -11.76 2.03
C GLY A 152 -14.24 -11.95 0.62
N LEU A 153 -13.14 -11.25 0.31
CA LEU A 153 -12.43 -11.34 -0.98
C LEU A 153 -11.45 -12.52 -1.02
N ILE A 154 -11.07 -13.05 0.14
CA ILE A 154 -10.20 -14.21 0.25
C ILE A 154 -11.04 -15.46 0.02
N LYS A 155 -10.71 -16.21 -1.03
CA LYS A 155 -11.36 -17.47 -1.37
C LYS A 155 -10.48 -18.64 -0.91
N ASP A 156 -10.99 -19.46 0.00
CA ASP A 156 -10.23 -20.53 0.65
C ASP A 156 -9.86 -21.68 -0.30
N ASP A 157 -10.61 -21.84 -1.39
CA ASP A 157 -10.41 -22.85 -2.42
C ASP A 157 -9.41 -22.42 -3.51
N ILE A 158 -8.95 -21.16 -3.48
CA ILE A 158 -7.99 -20.62 -4.45
C ILE A 158 -6.61 -20.53 -3.82
N TYR A 159 -5.65 -21.16 -4.48
CA TYR A 159 -4.24 -21.11 -4.14
C TYR A 159 -3.51 -20.38 -5.26
N ASP A 160 -2.78 -19.32 -4.88
CA ASP A 160 -1.95 -18.56 -5.81
C ASP A 160 -0.50 -18.59 -5.35
N PHE A 161 0.31 -19.35 -6.08
CA PHE A 161 1.73 -19.52 -5.80
C PHE A 161 2.55 -18.74 -6.81
N LEU A 162 3.58 -18.06 -6.33
CA LEU A 162 4.53 -17.33 -7.16
C LEU A 162 5.95 -17.44 -6.60
N TRP A 163 6.93 -17.23 -7.47
CA TRP A 163 8.31 -17.00 -7.08
C TRP A 163 8.60 -15.51 -7.05
N VAL A 164 9.05 -15.02 -5.89
CA VAL A 164 9.71 -13.72 -5.84
C VAL A 164 11.21 -13.95 -6.05
N LYS A 165 11.80 -13.26 -7.01
CA LYS A 165 13.23 -13.33 -7.35
C LYS A 165 13.88 -11.95 -7.28
N GLU A 166 15.19 -11.89 -7.49
CA GLU A 166 15.95 -10.63 -7.53
C GLU A 166 15.86 -9.86 -6.21
N PHE A 167 15.95 -10.58 -5.09
CA PHE A 167 16.08 -9.94 -3.79
C PHE A 167 17.33 -9.07 -3.76
N PRO A 168 17.26 -7.87 -3.18
CA PRO A 168 18.42 -7.02 -3.02
C PRO A 168 19.45 -7.75 -2.16
N PHE A 169 20.70 -7.70 -2.60
CA PHE A 169 21.80 -8.35 -1.90
C PHE A 169 22.11 -7.68 -0.55
N LEU A 170 21.81 -6.39 -0.45
CA LEU A 170 22.08 -5.55 0.72
C LEU A 170 20.85 -4.70 1.05
N HIS A 171 20.59 -4.53 2.34
CA HIS A 171 19.61 -3.57 2.84
C HIS A 171 20.30 -2.54 3.72
N ILE A 172 19.98 -1.26 3.50
CA ILE A 172 20.50 -0.17 4.33
C ILE A 172 19.64 -0.07 5.59
N THR A 173 20.25 -0.30 6.76
CA THR A 173 19.59 -0.05 8.06
C THR A 173 19.90 1.37 8.54
N LYS A 174 18.90 2.07 9.09
CA LYS A 174 19.16 3.38 9.74
C LYS A 174 20.13 3.20 10.91
N ARG A 175 21.11 4.10 10.98
CA ARG A 175 22.15 4.15 12.01
C ARG A 175 21.53 4.39 13.39
N ARG A 176 21.73 3.48 14.36
CA ARG A 176 21.51 3.79 15.79
C ARG A 176 22.63 4.73 16.24
N LYS A 177 22.31 5.79 17.00
CA LYS A 177 23.33 6.63 17.66
C LYS A 177 24.11 5.74 18.65
N GLY A 178 25.40 5.46 18.40
CA GLY A 178 26.32 4.92 19.43
C GLY A 178 27.28 3.77 19.10
N GLY A 179 27.32 3.19 17.90
CA GLY A 179 28.33 2.16 17.59
C GLY A 179 28.15 1.52 16.21
N SER A 180 29.25 1.26 15.51
CA SER A 180 29.24 0.65 14.17
C SER A 180 28.93 -0.84 14.24
N GLN A 181 27.83 -1.27 13.62
CA GLN A 181 27.75 -2.59 12.98
C GLN A 181 26.90 -2.50 11.71
N SER A 182 27.55 -2.76 10.57
CA SER A 182 26.90 -3.09 9.31
C SER A 182 26.53 -4.58 9.40
N ILE A 183 25.28 -4.92 9.68
CA ILE A 183 24.85 -6.31 9.55
C ILE A 183 24.50 -6.54 8.09
N ILE A 184 25.41 -7.19 7.38
CA ILE A 184 25.20 -7.72 6.03
C ILE A 184 24.44 -9.03 6.20
N HIS A 185 23.13 -9.04 5.95
CA HIS A 185 22.42 -10.30 5.80
C HIS A 185 22.59 -10.77 4.35
N LEU A 186 23.53 -11.68 4.12
CA LEU A 186 23.69 -12.34 2.83
C LEU A 186 22.48 -13.25 2.59
N GLN A 187 21.65 -12.92 1.61
CA GLN A 187 20.71 -13.89 1.06
C GLN A 187 21.42 -14.62 -0.07
N LEU A 188 21.84 -15.87 0.20
CA LEU A 188 22.55 -16.68 -0.78
C LEU A 188 21.64 -16.92 -1.99
N PRO A 189 22.14 -16.76 -3.24
CA PRO A 189 21.37 -17.09 -4.42
C PRO A 189 21.06 -18.59 -4.44
N LEU A 190 19.80 -18.95 -4.65
CA LEU A 190 19.34 -20.34 -4.86
C LEU A 190 19.83 -20.93 -6.20
N SER A 191 20.88 -20.40 -6.82
CA SER A 191 21.40 -20.87 -8.11
C SER A 191 22.17 -22.21 -8.03
N LYS A 192 22.04 -22.96 -6.92
CA LYS A 192 22.66 -24.29 -6.73
C LYS A 192 21.81 -25.23 -5.86
N ILE A 193 20.52 -25.37 -6.14
CA ILE A 193 19.72 -26.54 -5.70
C ILE A 193 18.98 -27.08 -6.93
#